data_AF-A0A7L4TQJ3-F1
#
_entry.id   AF-A0A7L4TQJ3-F1
#
_cell.length_a   1.000
_cell.length_b   1.000
_cell.length_c   1.000
_cell.angle_alpha   90.00
_cell.angle_beta   90.00
_cell.angle_gamma   90.00
#
_symmetry.space_group_name_H-M   'P 1'
#
loop_
_entity.id
_entity.type
_entity.pdbx_description
1 polymer ?
#
loop_
_entity_poly.entity_id
_entity_poly.type
_entity_poly.pdbx_seq_one_letter_code
_entity_poly.pdbx_strand_id
1 'polypeptide(L)'
;MAQQAATTAVVPDITTPLVSATNQPPVIGTVNLGLLNNFIGTWNSPTGANATGYNVMPLPQADAPNGFITKNFPYFEEISFSAIAGGAPNREGRYTQASSVLFYEQRVYIADNADPSGAQPIQNTLIHAENGTWLYHVIQNQAEGPYGPGTVPVITPIPVQDPTTQYNKQISVPHGVSVLMVGGPVVSGTGNPSFPTADRTKLPFTDASIIDPATYLSNQLASLKASGITVANYSSIRVSTTNHGGAVSNINFENSFGKVISMDTTWYVETLSNGTLQLQYIQNIVLQFLINNVPTQFLHIDANTLQLVETFAQVNANQPWQNTGVTVQPGNPITVSYASGLWTADPAVNNGNLYGADGAPDIIVTQPGYPIQNVHRGALIGKVGNNAPFLIGNGPVTTPAGQSGALQLCINDDLNAEYGLGLADNIGSLQVRIKL
;
A
#
# COMPACT_ATOMS: atom_id res chain seq x y z
N MET A 1 24.74 -16.28 -9.41
CA MET A 1 24.27 -15.19 -10.29
C MET A 1 25.06 -15.26 -11.58
N ALA A 2 24.41 -15.19 -12.74
CA ALA A 2 25.14 -15.03 -14.00
C ALA A 2 26.07 -13.81 -13.87
N GLN A 3 27.31 -13.91 -14.37
CA GLN A 3 28.21 -12.77 -14.49
C GLN A 3 27.50 -11.70 -15.33
N GLN A 4 26.85 -10.74 -14.66
CA GLN A 4 26.36 -9.54 -15.32
C GLN A 4 27.60 -8.80 -15.83
N ALA A 5 27.61 -8.49 -17.12
CA ALA A 5 28.62 -7.63 -17.70
C ALA A 5 28.67 -6.31 -16.92
N ALA A 6 29.86 -5.73 -16.81
CA ALA A 6 30.09 -4.46 -16.14
C ALA A 6 29.28 -3.34 -16.79
N THR A 7 28.07 -3.11 -16.32
CA THR A 7 27.22 -1.99 -16.73
C THR A 7 27.26 -0.93 -15.64
N THR A 8 27.29 0.34 -16.04
CA THR A 8 27.14 1.44 -15.09
C THR A 8 25.85 1.27 -14.29
N ALA A 9 25.91 1.38 -12.97
CA ALA A 9 24.73 1.28 -12.11
C ALA A 9 23.73 2.38 -12.48
N VAL A 10 22.55 1.98 -12.97
CA VAL A 10 21.43 2.88 -13.27
C VAL A 10 20.58 3.01 -12.02
N VAL A 11 20.29 4.23 -11.58
CA VAL A 11 19.33 4.46 -10.50
C VAL A 11 17.93 4.12 -11.05
N PRO A 12 17.18 3.18 -10.44
CA PRO A 12 15.84 2.83 -10.88
C PRO A 12 14.89 4.03 -10.75
N ASP A 13 13.97 4.17 -11.70
CA ASP A 13 12.86 5.11 -11.57
C ASP A 13 11.82 4.51 -10.61
N ILE A 14 11.86 4.97 -9.37
CA ILE A 14 10.87 4.61 -8.33
C ILE A 14 9.73 5.63 -8.22
N THR A 15 9.57 6.49 -9.23
CA THR A 15 8.57 7.57 -9.20
C THR A 15 7.28 7.25 -9.96
N THR A 16 7.27 6.10 -10.65
CA THR A 16 6.14 5.59 -11.42
C THR A 16 5.55 4.36 -10.71
N PRO A 17 4.23 4.31 -10.43
CA PRO A 17 3.62 3.15 -9.77
C PRO A 17 3.80 1.86 -10.57
N LEU A 18 4.04 0.77 -9.84
CA LEU A 18 4.15 -0.57 -10.41
C LEU A 18 2.79 -1.19 -10.74
N VAL A 19 1.76 -0.86 -9.95
CA VAL A 19 0.38 -1.32 -10.15
C VAL A 19 -0.55 -0.11 -10.09
N SER A 20 -1.45 0.00 -11.07
CA SER A 20 -2.46 1.05 -11.15
C SER A 20 -3.88 0.49 -11.07
N ALA A 21 -4.80 1.26 -10.47
CA ALA A 21 -6.21 0.90 -10.48
C ALA A 21 -6.77 0.96 -11.91
N THR A 22 -7.70 0.05 -12.22
CA THR A 22 -8.47 0.15 -13.47
C THR A 22 -9.46 1.31 -13.40
N ASN A 23 -9.95 1.78 -14.54
CA ASN A 23 -11.02 2.80 -14.62
C ASN A 23 -12.40 2.33 -14.13
N GLN A 24 -12.50 1.08 -13.65
CA GLN A 24 -13.73 0.54 -13.06
C GLN A 24 -13.84 1.01 -11.60
N PRO A 25 -14.96 1.64 -11.21
CA PRO A 25 -15.24 1.94 -9.81
C PRO A 25 -15.25 0.64 -9.01
N PRO A 26 -14.71 0.60 -7.79
CA PRO A 26 -14.69 -0.62 -7.04
C PRO A 26 -16.10 -1.08 -6.66
N VAL A 27 -16.49 -2.30 -7.06
CA VAL A 27 -17.80 -2.91 -6.71
C VAL A 27 -17.93 -3.05 -5.19
N ILE A 28 -16.80 -3.19 -4.50
CA ILE A 28 -16.68 -3.16 -3.05
C ILE A 28 -15.85 -1.91 -2.71
N GLY A 29 -16.50 -0.81 -2.33
CA GLY A 29 -15.83 0.46 -2.05
C GLY A 29 -14.76 0.38 -0.95
N THR A 30 -13.94 1.43 -0.83
CA THR A 30 -12.82 1.55 0.14
C THR A 30 -13.20 1.31 1.60
N VAL A 31 -14.48 1.52 1.95
CA VAL A 31 -15.05 1.28 3.28
C VAL A 31 -14.96 -0.20 3.72
N ASN A 32 -14.78 -1.12 2.76
CA ASN A 32 -14.74 -2.56 3.00
C ASN A 32 -13.32 -3.16 2.90
N LEU A 33 -12.24 -2.36 2.97
CA LEU A 33 -10.86 -2.85 2.94
C LEU A 33 -10.22 -2.99 4.34
N GLY A 34 -10.93 -2.64 5.41
CA GLY A 34 -10.36 -2.67 6.77
C GLY A 34 -9.07 -1.84 6.86
N LEU A 35 -8.04 -2.37 7.53
CA LEU A 35 -6.73 -1.73 7.61
C LEU A 35 -6.07 -1.52 6.23
N LEU A 36 -6.36 -2.41 5.26
CA LEU A 36 -5.72 -2.39 3.94
C LEU A 36 -6.02 -1.10 3.17
N ASN A 37 -7.10 -0.39 3.48
CA ASN A 37 -7.38 0.91 2.87
C ASN A 37 -6.19 1.88 3.03
N ASN A 38 -5.44 1.77 4.12
CA ASN A 38 -4.27 2.61 4.38
C ASN A 38 -3.01 2.17 3.64
N PHE A 39 -3.03 1.06 2.89
CA PHE A 39 -1.90 0.63 2.06
C PHE A 39 -2.00 1.23 0.65
N ILE A 40 -3.17 1.66 0.20
CA ILE A 40 -3.41 2.13 -1.19
C ILE A 40 -2.45 3.27 -1.54
N GLY A 41 -1.71 3.09 -2.64
CA GLY A 41 -0.71 4.04 -3.10
C GLY A 41 0.63 3.40 -3.39
N THR A 42 1.62 4.24 -3.69
CA THR A 42 3.02 3.85 -3.87
C THR A 42 3.84 4.33 -2.69
N TRP A 43 4.68 3.45 -2.18
CA TRP A 43 5.53 3.66 -1.02
C TRP A 43 6.97 3.35 -1.37
N ASN A 44 7.88 4.22 -0.96
CA ASN A 44 9.31 4.06 -1.22
C ASN A 44 10.13 4.20 0.06
N SER A 45 11.26 3.50 0.14
CA SER A 45 12.31 3.83 1.11
C SER A 45 13.36 4.74 0.49
N PRO A 46 14.10 5.54 1.29
CA PRO A 46 15.21 6.33 0.80
C PRO A 46 16.28 5.44 0.13
N THR A 47 17.01 6.00 -0.84
CA THR A 47 18.06 5.28 -1.57
C THR A 47 19.45 5.52 -0.96
N GLY A 48 20.44 4.74 -1.40
CA GLY A 48 21.84 4.95 -1.04
C GLY A 48 22.12 4.75 0.45
N ALA A 49 23.01 5.58 1.01
CA ALA A 49 23.41 5.51 2.42
C ALA A 49 22.28 5.81 3.42
N ASN A 50 21.15 6.38 2.95
CA ASN A 50 19.98 6.69 3.77
C ASN A 50 18.94 5.56 3.77
N ALA A 51 19.22 4.45 3.09
CA ALA A 51 18.29 3.35 3.00
C ALA A 51 17.89 2.81 4.38
N THR A 52 16.59 2.63 4.54
CA THR A 52 15.94 2.18 5.78
C THR A 52 15.67 0.68 5.79
N GLY A 53 15.83 0.00 4.65
CA GLY A 53 15.65 -1.42 4.51
C GLY A 53 16.91 -2.18 4.90
N TYR A 54 16.74 -3.28 5.62
CA TYR A 54 17.85 -4.18 5.95
C TYR A 54 17.40 -5.63 5.89
N ASN A 55 18.25 -6.47 5.30
CA ASN A 55 17.99 -7.90 5.21
C ASN A 55 19.16 -8.69 5.77
N VAL A 56 18.83 -9.87 6.29
CA VAL A 56 19.77 -10.92 6.69
C VAL A 56 19.37 -12.17 5.92
N MET A 57 20.23 -12.61 5.01
CA MET A 57 19.96 -13.74 4.13
C MET A 57 21.06 -14.82 4.25
N PRO A 58 20.72 -16.03 4.70
CA PRO A 58 21.62 -17.19 4.62
C PRO A 58 21.73 -17.67 3.17
N LEU A 59 22.95 -17.91 2.69
CA LEU A 59 23.23 -18.43 1.36
C LEU A 59 24.09 -19.68 1.46
N PRO A 60 23.59 -20.87 1.06
CA PRO A 60 24.41 -22.06 0.93
C PRO A 60 25.56 -21.81 -0.03
N GLN A 61 26.77 -22.18 0.39
CA GLN A 61 27.97 -21.90 -0.37
C GLN A 61 29.00 -23.01 -0.13
N ALA A 62 29.29 -23.78 -1.18
CA ALA A 62 30.12 -24.98 -1.09
C ALA A 62 31.58 -24.69 -0.73
N ASP A 63 32.08 -23.50 -1.09
CA ASP A 63 33.42 -23.00 -0.78
C ASP A 63 33.48 -22.20 0.54
N ALA A 64 32.37 -22.09 1.28
CA ALA A 64 32.37 -21.47 2.60
C ALA A 64 32.77 -22.49 3.69
N PRO A 65 33.58 -22.11 4.70
CA PRO A 65 34.04 -23.04 5.74
C PRO A 65 32.92 -23.78 6.48
N ASN A 66 31.76 -23.14 6.64
CA ASN A 66 30.60 -23.70 7.33
C ASN A 66 29.51 -24.21 6.36
N GLY A 67 29.79 -24.25 5.06
CA GLY A 67 28.83 -24.63 4.01
C GLY A 67 27.80 -23.54 3.66
N PHE A 68 27.88 -22.36 4.28
CA PHE A 68 27.05 -21.20 3.96
C PHE A 68 27.79 -19.90 4.29
N ILE A 69 27.34 -18.80 3.68
CA ILE A 69 27.64 -17.43 4.10
C ILE A 69 26.35 -16.75 4.55
N THR A 70 26.50 -15.71 5.37
CA THR A 70 25.37 -14.82 5.71
C THR A 70 25.57 -13.50 4.98
N LYS A 71 24.65 -13.17 4.07
CA LYS A 71 24.64 -11.90 3.38
C LYS A 71 23.72 -10.94 4.14
N ASN A 72 24.29 -9.85 4.64
CA ASN A 72 23.53 -8.80 5.31
C ASN A 72 23.85 -7.47 4.65
N PHE A 73 22.84 -6.73 4.24
CA PHE A 73 23.06 -5.48 3.53
C PHE A 73 21.84 -4.56 3.60
N PRO A 74 22.06 -3.24 3.55
CA PRO A 74 20.98 -2.29 3.39
C PRO A 74 20.39 -2.40 1.99
N TYR A 75 19.07 -2.23 1.89
CA TYR A 75 18.34 -2.19 0.63
C TYR A 75 17.34 -1.04 0.64
N PHE A 76 16.96 -0.60 -0.55
CA PHE A 76 15.79 0.25 -0.73
C PHE A 76 14.79 -0.45 -1.63
N GLU A 77 13.54 -0.02 -1.57
CA GLU A 77 12.50 -0.61 -2.37
C GLU A 77 11.41 0.39 -2.71
N GLU A 78 10.58 -0.05 -3.64
CA GLU A 78 9.30 0.53 -3.98
C GLU A 78 8.22 -0.56 -3.87
N ILE A 79 7.03 -0.17 -3.46
CA ILE A 79 5.86 -1.04 -3.43
C ILE A 79 4.60 -0.24 -3.76
N SER A 80 3.82 -0.72 -4.72
CA SER A 80 2.54 -0.10 -5.11
C SER A 80 1.38 -1.04 -4.77
N PHE A 81 0.35 -0.50 -4.12
CA PHE A 81 -0.90 -1.19 -3.82
C PHE A 81 -2.07 -0.56 -4.56
N SER A 82 -2.90 -1.40 -5.15
CA SER A 82 -4.10 -0.99 -5.85
C SER A 82 -5.29 -1.86 -5.47
N ALA A 83 -6.40 -1.22 -5.10
CA ALA A 83 -7.66 -1.92 -4.85
C ALA A 83 -8.24 -2.45 -6.16
N ILE A 84 -8.74 -3.69 -6.15
CA ILE A 84 -9.48 -4.21 -7.30
C ILE A 84 -10.96 -3.89 -7.22
N ALA A 85 -11.53 -3.66 -8.40
CA ALA A 85 -12.93 -3.38 -8.51
C ALA A 85 -13.84 -4.61 -8.51
N GLY A 86 -13.30 -5.82 -8.59
CA GLY A 86 -14.09 -7.05 -8.63
C GLY A 86 -14.72 -7.40 -7.28
N GLY A 87 -15.96 -7.89 -7.30
CA GLY A 87 -16.72 -8.24 -6.09
C GLY A 87 -17.20 -9.69 -6.06
N ALA A 88 -16.47 -10.63 -6.68
CA ALA A 88 -16.87 -12.04 -6.73
C ALA A 88 -16.79 -12.67 -5.32
N PRO A 89 -17.93 -12.90 -4.65
CA PRO A 89 -17.88 -13.30 -3.25
C PRO A 89 -17.89 -14.83 -3.14
N ASN A 90 -17.27 -15.37 -2.10
CA ASN A 90 -17.39 -16.80 -1.80
C ASN A 90 -18.82 -17.06 -1.29
N ARG A 91 -19.49 -18.08 -1.82
CA ARG A 91 -20.88 -18.40 -1.48
C ARG A 91 -20.99 -19.79 -0.89
N GLU A 92 -21.66 -19.90 0.24
CA GLU A 92 -22.01 -21.17 0.86
C GLU A 92 -23.39 -21.07 1.51
N GLY A 93 -24.32 -21.92 1.08
CA GLY A 93 -25.66 -22.00 1.69
C GLY A 93 -26.47 -20.70 1.58
N ARG A 94 -26.54 -19.95 2.69
CA ARG A 94 -27.35 -18.70 2.83
C ARG A 94 -26.53 -17.47 3.21
N TYR A 95 -25.21 -17.60 3.29
CA TYR A 95 -24.30 -16.50 3.59
C TYR A 95 -23.22 -16.40 2.51
N THR A 96 -22.57 -15.24 2.47
CA THR A 96 -21.47 -14.99 1.55
C THR A 96 -20.31 -14.39 2.32
N GLN A 97 -19.09 -14.75 1.93
CA GLN A 97 -17.90 -14.04 2.37
C GLN A 97 -17.52 -13.06 1.26
N ALA A 98 -17.65 -11.77 1.56
CA ALA A 98 -17.07 -10.72 0.75
C ALA A 98 -15.56 -10.75 0.93
N SER A 99 -14.83 -10.73 -0.18
CA SER A 99 -13.38 -10.65 -0.19
C SER A 99 -12.98 -9.36 -0.88
N SER A 100 -12.46 -8.43 -0.11
CA SER A 100 -11.88 -7.19 -0.61
C SER A 100 -10.40 -7.43 -0.84
N VAL A 101 -9.86 -6.96 -1.97
CA VAL A 101 -8.51 -7.34 -2.38
C VAL A 101 -7.71 -6.11 -2.81
N LEU A 102 -6.45 -6.09 -2.42
CA LEU A 102 -5.43 -5.22 -2.99
C LEU A 102 -4.46 -6.08 -3.80
N PHE A 103 -4.22 -5.71 -5.05
CA PHE A 103 -3.02 -6.15 -5.76
C PHE A 103 -1.84 -5.32 -5.31
N TYR A 104 -0.67 -5.94 -5.23
CA TYR A 104 0.57 -5.22 -5.05
C TYR A 104 1.71 -5.80 -5.87
N GLU A 105 2.67 -4.94 -6.15
CA GLU A 105 3.98 -5.28 -6.70
C GLU A 105 5.05 -4.55 -5.90
N GLN A 106 6.14 -5.26 -5.59
CA GLN A 106 7.29 -4.81 -4.84
C GLN A 106 8.57 -5.08 -5.64
N ARG A 107 9.53 -4.15 -5.54
CA ARG A 107 10.85 -4.24 -6.17
C ARG A 107 11.92 -3.81 -5.17
N VAL A 108 12.87 -4.69 -4.91
CA VAL A 108 13.94 -4.49 -3.92
C VAL A 108 15.28 -4.33 -4.63
N TYR A 109 16.00 -3.28 -4.26
CA TYR A 109 17.26 -2.87 -4.85
C TYR A 109 18.36 -2.80 -3.80
N ILE A 110 19.59 -3.12 -4.19
CA ILE A 110 20.74 -2.95 -3.31
C ILE A 110 21.00 -1.46 -3.06
N ALA A 111 21.06 -1.04 -1.80
CA ALA A 111 21.28 0.36 -1.45
C ALA A 111 22.76 0.79 -1.51
N ASP A 112 23.69 -0.12 -1.19
CA ASP A 112 25.12 0.18 -1.12
C ASP A 112 25.97 -0.90 -1.80
N ASN A 113 27.10 -0.49 -2.38
CA ASN A 113 28.08 -1.29 -3.14
C ASN A 113 28.88 -2.25 -2.25
N ALA A 114 28.22 -3.05 -1.41
CA ALA A 114 28.86 -4.08 -0.60
C ALA A 114 29.28 -5.30 -1.44
N ASP A 115 29.85 -5.12 -2.64
CA ASP A 115 30.67 -6.16 -3.26
C ASP A 115 31.99 -6.23 -2.48
N PRO A 116 32.27 -7.31 -1.74
CA PRO A 116 33.53 -7.44 -0.98
C PRO A 116 34.76 -7.47 -1.87
N SER A 117 34.60 -7.75 -3.17
CA SER A 117 35.69 -7.85 -4.15
C SER A 117 35.94 -6.57 -4.94
N GLY A 118 35.04 -5.57 -4.84
CA GLY A 118 35.12 -4.29 -5.56
C GLY A 118 35.13 -4.42 -7.08
N ALA A 119 34.77 -5.59 -7.62
CA ALA A 119 34.92 -5.91 -9.03
C ALA A 119 33.76 -5.35 -9.86
N GLN A 120 32.56 -5.18 -9.29
CA GLN A 120 31.41 -4.57 -9.97
C GLN A 120 30.51 -3.75 -9.01
N PRO A 121 30.04 -2.54 -9.42
CA PRO A 121 29.04 -1.83 -8.64
C PRO A 121 27.69 -2.54 -8.75
N ILE A 122 27.25 -3.17 -7.66
CA ILE A 122 25.95 -3.86 -7.56
C ILE A 122 24.86 -2.98 -6.96
N GLN A 123 25.20 -1.77 -6.48
CA GLN A 123 24.22 -0.77 -6.03
C GLN A 123 23.18 -0.51 -7.12
N ASN A 124 21.94 -0.27 -6.70
CA ASN A 124 20.76 -0.06 -7.54
C ASN A 124 20.34 -1.28 -8.38
N THR A 125 21.00 -2.43 -8.22
CA THR A 125 20.59 -3.66 -8.91
C THR A 125 19.32 -4.21 -8.26
N LEU A 126 18.32 -4.51 -9.10
CA LEU A 126 17.13 -5.25 -8.70
C LEU A 126 17.54 -6.67 -8.27
N ILE A 127 17.31 -7.00 -7.02
CA ILE A 127 17.66 -8.32 -6.46
C ILE A 127 16.45 -9.16 -6.09
N HIS A 128 15.30 -8.52 -5.90
CA HIS A 128 14.07 -9.22 -5.59
C HIS A 128 12.88 -8.47 -6.15
N ALA A 129 11.89 -9.25 -6.57
CA ALA A 129 10.67 -8.80 -7.18
C ALA A 129 9.55 -9.68 -6.61
N GLU A 130 8.50 -9.07 -6.08
CA GLU A 130 7.38 -9.79 -5.49
C GLU A 130 6.09 -9.20 -6.04
N ASN A 131 5.13 -10.05 -6.41
CA ASN A 131 3.78 -9.64 -6.75
C ASN A 131 2.78 -10.54 -6.01
N GLY A 132 1.68 -9.96 -5.58
CA GLY A 132 0.75 -10.68 -4.74
C GLY A 132 -0.55 -9.94 -4.48
N THR A 133 -1.31 -10.48 -3.53
CA THR A 133 -2.56 -9.89 -3.06
C THR A 133 -2.61 -9.81 -1.55
N TRP A 134 -3.16 -8.72 -1.04
CA TRP A 134 -3.75 -8.69 0.28
C TRP A 134 -5.26 -8.87 0.19
N LEU A 135 -5.83 -9.66 1.08
CA LEU A 135 -7.27 -9.89 1.16
C LEU A 135 -7.78 -9.52 2.55
N TYR A 136 -8.99 -8.97 2.59
CA TYR A 136 -9.78 -8.74 3.79
C TYR A 136 -11.16 -9.37 3.61
N HIS A 137 -11.55 -10.22 4.55
CA HIS A 137 -12.76 -11.04 4.45
C HIS A 137 -13.84 -10.59 5.44
N VAL A 138 -15.09 -10.59 5.00
CA VAL A 138 -16.25 -10.34 5.87
C VAL A 138 -17.37 -11.30 5.51
N ILE A 139 -17.86 -12.07 6.49
CA ILE A 139 -19.08 -12.86 6.33
C ILE A 139 -20.29 -11.94 6.49
N GLN A 140 -21.20 -12.01 5.53
CA GLN A 140 -22.43 -11.24 5.50
C GLN A 140 -23.59 -12.05 4.90
N ASN A 141 -24.80 -11.49 4.99
CA ASN A 141 -25.97 -12.09 4.34
C ASN A 141 -25.72 -12.22 2.83
N GLN A 142 -26.09 -13.37 2.28
CA GLN A 142 -25.99 -13.58 0.85
C GLN A 142 -27.02 -12.70 0.13
N ALA A 143 -26.58 -11.94 -0.86
CA ALA A 143 -27.48 -11.33 -1.83
C ALA A 143 -28.25 -12.43 -2.58
N GLU A 144 -29.49 -12.14 -2.97
CA GLU A 144 -30.21 -13.04 -3.87
C GLU A 144 -29.43 -13.27 -5.18
N GLY A 145 -29.75 -14.35 -5.90
CA GLY A 145 -29.15 -14.65 -7.20
C GLY A 145 -29.22 -13.44 -8.16
N PRO A 146 -28.52 -13.48 -9.29
CA PRO A 146 -27.57 -12.45 -9.74
C PRO A 146 -27.99 -10.97 -9.79
N TYR A 147 -29.25 -10.58 -9.56
CA TYR A 147 -29.72 -9.19 -9.51
C TYR A 147 -30.97 -8.97 -8.60
N GLY A 148 -31.25 -9.85 -7.63
CA GLY A 148 -32.38 -9.64 -6.71
C GLY A 148 -32.14 -8.43 -5.79
N PRO A 149 -33.15 -7.60 -5.49
CA PRO A 149 -32.99 -6.40 -4.67
C PRO A 149 -32.78 -6.72 -3.17
N GLY A 150 -32.92 -8.00 -2.78
CA GLY A 150 -32.92 -8.45 -1.40
C GLY A 150 -31.75 -9.34 -1.02
N THR A 151 -31.78 -9.77 0.25
CA THR A 151 -30.90 -10.78 0.81
C THR A 151 -31.67 -12.07 1.02
N VAL A 152 -31.00 -13.22 0.85
CA VAL A 152 -31.57 -14.53 1.19
C VAL A 152 -31.99 -14.54 2.67
N PRO A 153 -33.27 -14.80 3.02
CA PRO A 153 -33.72 -14.80 4.39
C PRO A 153 -33.01 -15.85 5.26
N VAL A 154 -32.59 -15.44 6.45
CA VAL A 154 -31.87 -16.29 7.41
C VAL A 154 -32.76 -16.55 8.62
N ILE A 155 -32.93 -17.83 8.98
CA ILE A 155 -33.70 -18.29 10.16
C ILE A 155 -32.80 -18.67 11.35
N THR A 156 -31.49 -18.70 11.12
CA THR A 156 -30.43 -18.94 12.12
C THR A 156 -29.43 -17.78 12.05
N PRO A 157 -28.70 -17.47 13.13
CA PRO A 157 -27.63 -16.47 13.05
C PRO A 157 -26.62 -16.85 11.97
N ILE A 158 -26.17 -15.87 11.18
CA ILE A 158 -25.05 -16.06 10.25
C ILE A 158 -23.75 -16.30 11.04
N PRO A 159 -22.82 -17.12 10.54
CA PRO A 159 -21.49 -17.22 11.11
C PRO A 159 -20.82 -15.84 11.15
N VAL A 160 -20.11 -15.55 12.23
CA VAL A 160 -19.29 -14.34 12.35
C VAL A 160 -17.90 -14.65 11.82
N GLN A 161 -17.34 -13.75 10.99
CA GLN A 161 -15.95 -13.88 10.54
C GLN A 161 -15.01 -13.86 11.75
N ASP A 162 -14.16 -14.88 11.86
CA ASP A 162 -13.14 -14.93 12.90
C ASP A 162 -12.11 -13.81 12.65
N PRO A 163 -11.94 -12.86 13.59
CA PRO A 163 -11.04 -11.73 13.42
C PRO A 163 -9.55 -12.15 13.38
N THR A 164 -9.20 -13.35 13.84
CA THR A 164 -7.83 -13.88 13.82
C THR A 164 -7.41 -14.43 12.45
N THR A 165 -8.35 -14.63 11.54
CA THR A 165 -8.12 -15.15 10.18
C THR A 165 -8.70 -14.23 9.08
N GLN A 166 -9.05 -13.01 9.47
CA GLN A 166 -9.78 -12.06 8.63
C GLN A 166 -8.95 -11.49 7.47
N TYR A 167 -7.63 -11.50 7.59
CA TYR A 167 -6.74 -10.95 6.57
C TYR A 167 -5.79 -12.00 6.03
N ASN A 168 -5.50 -11.93 4.74
CA ASN A 168 -4.57 -12.84 4.10
C ASN A 168 -3.56 -12.08 3.23
N LYS A 169 -2.30 -12.52 3.21
CA LYS A 169 -1.30 -12.11 2.22
C LYS A 169 -0.99 -13.33 1.35
N GLN A 170 -1.17 -13.20 0.04
CA GLN A 170 -0.78 -14.21 -0.94
C GLN A 170 0.38 -13.68 -1.75
N ILE A 171 1.40 -14.52 -1.93
CA ILE A 171 2.64 -14.15 -2.59
C ILE A 171 2.98 -15.19 -3.63
N SER A 172 3.34 -14.74 -4.83
CA SER A 172 4.06 -15.54 -5.80
C SER A 172 5.51 -15.07 -5.84
N VAL A 173 6.40 -15.83 -5.21
CA VAL A 173 7.83 -15.52 -5.21
C VAL A 173 8.43 -16.04 -6.53
N PRO A 174 9.14 -15.22 -7.33
CA PRO A 174 9.65 -15.59 -8.66
C PRO A 174 10.70 -16.71 -8.64
N HIS A 175 11.08 -17.20 -7.46
CA HIS A 175 11.91 -18.40 -7.26
C HIS A 175 11.09 -19.70 -7.24
N GLY A 176 9.76 -19.65 -7.43
CA GLY A 176 8.90 -20.83 -7.48
C GLY A 176 8.30 -21.22 -6.12
N VAL A 177 7.99 -20.23 -5.29
CA VAL A 177 7.32 -20.46 -4.01
C VAL A 177 6.00 -19.70 -4.00
N SER A 178 4.91 -20.40 -3.72
CA SER A 178 3.59 -19.79 -3.48
C SER A 178 3.32 -19.79 -1.99
N VAL A 179 2.99 -18.63 -1.44
CA VAL A 179 2.79 -18.46 0.00
C VAL A 179 1.38 -17.91 0.25
N LEU A 180 0.67 -18.52 1.19
CA LEU A 180 -0.57 -18.00 1.76
C LEU A 180 -0.36 -17.81 3.26
N MET A 181 -0.34 -16.55 3.70
CA MET A 181 -0.33 -16.19 5.11
C MET A 181 -1.73 -15.74 5.53
N VAL A 182 -2.19 -16.21 6.68
CA VAL A 182 -3.49 -15.87 7.26
C VAL A 182 -3.27 -15.17 8.61
N GLY A 183 -4.10 -14.20 8.97
CA GLY A 183 -3.98 -13.54 10.27
C GLY A 183 -4.98 -12.43 10.55
N GLY A 184 -4.57 -11.54 11.45
CA GLY A 184 -5.44 -10.68 12.26
C GLY A 184 -5.43 -11.10 13.74
N PRO A 185 -6.19 -10.41 14.61
CA PRO A 185 -6.88 -9.14 14.35
C PRO A 185 -5.90 -7.99 14.14
N VAL A 186 -6.43 -6.85 13.71
CA VAL A 186 -5.68 -5.58 13.73
C VAL A 186 -5.43 -5.17 15.17
N VAL A 187 -4.21 -4.74 15.46
CA VAL A 187 -3.82 -4.16 16.75
C VAL A 187 -3.58 -2.67 16.55
N SER A 188 -4.18 -1.82 17.38
CA SER A 188 -3.96 -0.38 17.33
C SER A 188 -3.34 0.12 18.62
N GLY A 189 -2.52 1.17 18.52
CA GLY A 189 -1.87 1.79 19.67
C GLY A 189 -1.44 3.23 19.42
N THR A 190 -0.90 3.85 20.46
CA THR A 190 -0.28 5.18 20.41
C THR A 190 1.21 5.09 20.70
N GLY A 191 1.98 6.07 20.22
CA GLY A 191 3.44 6.01 20.32
C GLY A 191 4.05 4.95 19.40
N ASN A 192 5.32 4.63 19.64
CA ASN A 192 6.06 3.69 18.79
C ASN A 192 5.50 2.26 18.94
N PRO A 193 5.28 1.53 17.83
CA PRO A 193 5.02 0.11 17.92
C PRO A 193 6.24 -0.67 18.41
N SER A 194 6.00 -1.91 18.84
CA SER A 194 7.05 -2.90 19.10
C SER A 194 7.22 -3.81 17.90
N PHE A 195 8.48 -4.14 17.59
CA PHE A 195 8.84 -5.03 16.50
C PHE A 195 9.27 -6.40 17.05
N PRO A 196 8.82 -7.51 16.45
CA PRO A 196 9.40 -8.83 16.69
C PRO A 196 10.92 -8.79 16.46
N THR A 197 11.68 -9.28 17.44
CA THR A 197 13.14 -9.42 17.33
C THR A 197 13.51 -10.82 16.84
N ALA A 198 14.65 -10.94 16.17
CA ALA A 198 15.19 -12.21 15.74
C ALA A 198 15.41 -13.17 16.93
N ASP A 199 15.03 -14.44 16.77
CA ASP A 199 15.34 -15.48 17.76
C ASP A 199 16.86 -15.76 17.74
N ARG A 200 17.57 -15.27 18.75
CA ARG A 200 19.03 -15.42 18.92
C ARG A 200 19.48 -16.87 19.17
N THR A 201 18.55 -17.82 19.28
CA THR A 201 18.86 -19.25 19.33
C THR A 201 18.84 -19.93 17.96
N LYS A 202 18.46 -19.20 16.90
CA LYS A 202 18.36 -19.71 15.53
C LYS A 202 19.45 -19.11 14.64
N LEU A 203 19.92 -19.90 13.67
CA LEU A 203 20.84 -19.40 12.66
C LEU A 203 20.14 -18.36 11.77
N PRO A 204 20.86 -17.38 11.22
CA PRO A 204 22.26 -17.06 11.51
C PRO A 204 22.45 -16.23 12.80
N PHE A 205 21.37 -15.85 13.49
CA PHE A 205 21.37 -14.92 14.62
C PHE A 205 21.96 -15.44 15.94
N THR A 206 22.38 -16.70 16.00
CA THR A 206 23.25 -17.22 17.07
C THR A 206 24.60 -16.53 17.08
N ASP A 207 25.04 -15.98 15.94
CA ASP A 207 26.18 -15.07 15.88
C ASP A 207 25.72 -13.66 16.31
N ALA A 208 26.26 -13.19 17.43
CA ALA A 208 25.93 -11.89 18.01
C ALA A 208 26.36 -10.69 17.13
N SER A 209 27.25 -10.89 16.16
CA SER A 209 27.64 -9.86 15.19
C SER A 209 26.56 -9.60 14.13
N ILE A 210 25.62 -10.54 13.94
CA ILE A 210 24.53 -10.38 12.99
C ILE A 210 23.51 -9.39 13.54
N ILE A 211 23.33 -8.30 12.79
CA ILE A 211 22.37 -7.25 13.10
C ILE A 211 20.95 -7.80 12.94
N ASP A 212 20.10 -7.57 13.93
CA ASP A 212 18.68 -7.85 13.86
C ASP A 212 17.98 -6.76 13.03
N PRO A 213 17.30 -7.09 11.91
CA PRO A 213 16.59 -6.11 11.09
C PRO A 213 15.58 -5.24 11.86
N ALA A 214 15.00 -5.72 12.97
CA ALA A 214 14.11 -4.91 13.82
C ALA A 214 14.78 -3.65 14.40
N THR A 215 16.12 -3.64 14.48
CA THR A 215 16.90 -2.47 14.91
C THR A 215 16.82 -1.32 13.92
N TYR A 216 16.71 -1.59 12.61
CA TYR A 216 16.56 -0.54 11.59
C TYR A 216 15.21 0.18 11.74
N LEU A 217 14.14 -0.57 12.01
CA LEU A 217 12.82 0.02 12.27
C LEU A 217 12.84 0.90 13.52
N SER A 218 13.45 0.41 14.60
CA SER A 218 13.57 1.15 15.86
C SER A 218 14.45 2.40 15.73
N ASN A 219 15.55 2.31 14.98
CA ASN A 219 16.46 3.44 14.72
C ASN A 219 15.78 4.52 13.89
N GLN A 220 14.95 4.14 12.92
CA GLN A 220 14.17 5.09 12.14
C GLN A 220 13.19 5.88 13.04
N LEU A 221 12.49 5.22 13.96
CA LEU A 221 11.63 5.91 14.93
C LEU A 221 12.43 6.82 15.88
N ALA A 222 13.64 6.42 16.27
CA ALA A 222 14.53 7.27 17.06
C ALA A 222 15.01 8.50 16.28
N SER A 223 15.32 8.35 14.99
CA SER A 223 15.71 9.44 14.08
C SER A 223 14.58 10.46 13.89
N LEU A 224 13.35 9.99 13.67
CA LEU A 224 12.17 10.84 13.64
C LEU A 224 12.01 11.62 14.94
N LYS A 225 12.13 10.94 16.08
CA LYS A 225 12.02 11.59 17.40
C LYS A 225 13.09 12.65 17.62
N ALA A 226 14.33 12.39 17.18
CA ALA A 226 15.42 13.37 17.23
C ALA A 226 15.11 14.62 16.37
N SER A 227 14.30 14.45 15.32
CA SER A 227 13.80 15.52 14.46
C SER A 227 12.49 16.16 14.95
N GLY A 228 12.01 15.82 16.16
CA GLY A 228 10.77 16.34 16.73
C GLY A 228 9.49 15.68 16.19
N ILE A 229 9.61 14.61 15.40
CA ILE A 229 8.48 13.86 14.84
C ILE A 229 8.27 12.58 15.65
N THR A 230 7.03 12.30 16.07
CA THR A 230 6.70 11.09 16.83
C THR A 230 5.59 10.31 16.14
N VAL A 231 5.47 9.02 16.44
CA VAL A 231 4.29 8.23 16.06
C VAL A 231 3.14 8.66 16.94
N ALA A 232 2.11 9.27 16.36
CA ALA A 232 0.90 9.67 17.09
C ALA A 232 0.02 8.44 17.38
N ASN A 233 -0.18 7.62 16.36
CA ASN A 233 -0.90 6.35 16.44
C ASN A 233 -0.39 5.37 15.38
N TYR A 234 -0.60 4.08 15.64
CA TYR A 234 -0.35 3.04 14.68
C TYR A 234 -1.49 2.03 14.65
N SER A 235 -1.61 1.33 13.52
CA SER A 235 -2.36 0.08 13.42
C SER A 235 -1.48 -0.96 12.74
N SER A 236 -1.48 -2.18 13.26
CA SER A 236 -0.67 -3.26 12.75
C SER A 236 -1.48 -4.51 12.49
N ILE A 237 -0.95 -5.33 11.58
CA ILE A 237 -1.48 -6.64 11.29
C ILE A 237 -0.37 -7.66 11.11
N ARG A 238 -0.54 -8.82 11.73
CA ARG A 238 0.34 -9.98 11.57
C ARG A 238 -0.39 -11.08 10.82
N VAL A 239 0.29 -11.65 9.82
CA VAL A 239 -0.16 -12.83 9.08
C VAL A 239 0.94 -13.88 9.08
N SER A 240 0.58 -15.16 9.10
CA SER A 240 1.52 -16.28 9.13
C SER A 240 1.03 -17.46 8.30
N THR A 241 1.95 -18.21 7.70
CA THR A 241 1.66 -19.49 7.04
C THR A 241 1.34 -20.59 8.04
N THR A 242 1.65 -20.40 9.32
CA THR A 242 1.38 -21.38 10.38
C THR A 242 -0.01 -21.22 11.00
N ASN A 243 -0.70 -20.12 10.68
CA ASN A 243 -2.09 -19.93 11.10
C ASN A 243 -3.01 -20.86 10.30
N HIS A 244 -4.18 -21.17 10.84
CA HIS A 244 -5.15 -22.05 10.18
C HIS A 244 -5.51 -21.51 8.78
N GLY A 245 -5.42 -22.36 7.76
CA GLY A 245 -5.62 -21.99 6.35
C GLY A 245 -4.37 -21.42 5.66
N GLY A 246 -3.29 -21.13 6.38
CA GLY A 246 -2.01 -20.73 5.82
C GLY A 246 -1.24 -21.91 5.23
N ALA A 247 -0.37 -21.64 4.25
CA ALA A 247 0.45 -22.65 3.59
C ALA A 247 1.67 -22.06 2.86
N VAL A 248 2.67 -22.93 2.64
CA VAL A 248 3.77 -22.71 1.70
C VAL A 248 3.78 -23.86 0.69
N SER A 249 3.80 -23.53 -0.59
CA SER A 249 3.96 -24.50 -1.68
C SER A 249 5.26 -24.22 -2.42
N ASN A 250 6.18 -25.17 -2.38
CA ASN A 250 7.49 -25.09 -3.01
C ASN A 250 7.48 -25.90 -4.30
N ILE A 251 8.11 -25.42 -5.37
CA ILE A 251 8.41 -26.25 -6.56
C ILE A 251 9.46 -27.33 -6.23
N ASN A 252 9.66 -28.27 -7.15
CA ASN A 252 10.55 -29.44 -6.95
C ASN A 252 11.98 -29.06 -6.56
N PHE A 253 12.54 -28.01 -7.17
CA PHE A 253 13.90 -27.56 -6.86
C PHE A 253 13.99 -27.06 -5.41
N GLU A 254 13.07 -26.18 -5.01
CA GLU A 254 13.03 -25.63 -3.66
C GLU A 254 12.81 -26.73 -2.60
N ASN A 255 11.91 -27.68 -2.84
CA ASN A 255 11.73 -28.84 -1.96
C ASN A 255 13.02 -29.65 -1.74
N SER A 256 13.94 -29.62 -2.72
CA SER A 256 15.16 -30.42 -2.69
C SER A 256 16.36 -29.65 -2.14
N PHE A 257 16.42 -28.33 -2.36
CA PHE A 257 17.67 -27.57 -2.18
C PHE A 257 17.53 -26.22 -1.48
N GLY A 258 16.32 -25.73 -1.20
CA GLY A 258 16.10 -24.35 -0.76
C GLY A 258 14.78 -24.09 -0.03
N LYS A 259 14.25 -25.11 0.64
CA LYS A 259 12.83 -25.13 1.04
C LYS A 259 12.45 -23.97 1.95
N VAL A 260 11.41 -23.23 1.56
CA VAL A 260 10.70 -22.34 2.47
C VAL A 260 9.79 -23.19 3.37
N ILE A 261 10.01 -23.13 4.67
CA ILE A 261 9.27 -23.89 5.69
C ILE A 261 8.07 -23.13 6.19
N SER A 262 8.27 -21.86 6.51
CA SER A 262 7.23 -20.97 7.00
C SER A 262 7.60 -19.53 6.74
N MET A 263 6.58 -18.68 6.75
CA MET A 263 6.73 -17.25 6.59
C MET A 263 5.72 -16.54 7.48
N ASP A 264 6.17 -15.50 8.16
CA ASP A 264 5.30 -14.59 8.89
C ASP A 264 5.74 -13.15 8.67
N THR A 265 4.77 -12.24 8.62
CA THR A 265 5.06 -10.81 8.47
C THR A 265 4.12 -9.98 9.31
N THR A 266 4.65 -8.89 9.86
CA THR A 266 3.87 -7.86 10.56
C THR A 266 4.06 -6.53 9.86
N TRP A 267 2.94 -5.91 9.50
CA TRP A 267 2.89 -4.60 8.83
C TRP A 267 2.28 -3.58 9.78
N TYR A 268 2.83 -2.36 9.77
CA TYR A 268 2.47 -1.26 10.66
C TYR A 268 2.20 -0.02 9.80
N VAL A 269 0.98 0.51 9.89
CA VAL A 269 0.64 1.84 9.37
C VAL A 269 0.73 2.81 10.52
N GLU A 270 1.52 3.85 10.36
CA GLU A 270 1.80 4.84 11.38
C GLU A 270 1.38 6.22 10.90
N THR A 271 0.60 6.91 11.73
CA THR A 271 0.36 8.35 11.56
C THR A 271 1.38 9.10 12.40
N LEU A 272 2.22 9.90 11.75
CA LEU A 272 3.23 10.71 12.41
C LEU A 272 2.63 12.03 12.93
N SER A 273 3.28 12.66 13.91
CA SER A 273 2.82 13.90 14.56
C SER A 273 2.72 15.10 13.63
N ASN A 274 3.41 15.05 12.48
CA ASN A 274 3.33 16.02 11.39
C ASN A 274 2.23 15.67 10.35
N GLY A 275 1.38 14.66 10.60
CA GLY A 275 0.29 14.26 9.73
C GLY A 275 0.70 13.47 8.48
N THR A 276 1.98 13.09 8.33
CA THR A 276 2.41 12.18 7.26
C THR A 276 2.23 10.72 7.68
N LEU A 277 2.11 9.82 6.70
CA LEU A 277 2.02 8.38 6.92
C LEU A 277 3.38 7.71 6.72
N GLN A 278 3.64 6.69 7.53
CA GLN A 278 4.77 5.79 7.39
C GLN A 278 4.25 4.34 7.39
N LEU A 279 4.86 3.50 6.56
CA LEU A 279 4.60 2.06 6.51
C LEU A 279 5.87 1.32 6.92
N GLN A 280 5.80 0.54 7.98
CA GLN A 280 6.90 -0.34 8.39
C GLN A 280 6.46 -1.78 8.27
N TYR A 281 7.38 -2.67 7.93
CA TYR A 281 7.13 -4.09 8.06
C TYR A 281 8.39 -4.84 8.48
N ILE A 282 8.16 -6.00 9.06
CA ILE A 282 9.17 -7.03 9.26
C ILE A 282 8.61 -8.36 8.78
N GLN A 283 9.45 -9.11 8.08
CA GLN A 283 9.11 -10.39 7.51
C GLN A 283 10.18 -11.40 7.90
N ASN A 284 9.71 -12.54 8.39
CA ASN A 284 10.54 -13.62 8.86
C ASN A 284 10.22 -14.87 8.03
N ILE A 285 11.23 -15.38 7.34
CA ILE A 285 11.16 -16.55 6.47
C ILE A 285 12.06 -17.61 7.09
N VAL A 286 11.52 -18.79 7.32
CA VAL A 286 12.30 -19.96 7.74
C VAL A 286 12.70 -20.73 6.50
N LEU A 287 13.98 -20.65 6.15
CA LEU A 287 14.57 -21.41 5.05
C LEU A 287 15.22 -22.68 5.58
N GLN A 288 15.19 -23.75 4.81
CA GLN A 288 15.90 -24.99 5.10
C GLN A 288 16.83 -25.35 3.94
N PHE A 289 18.10 -25.50 4.26
CA PHE A 289 19.13 -25.93 3.33
C PHE A 289 19.78 -27.22 3.80
N LEU A 290 20.38 -27.97 2.87
CA LEU A 290 21.27 -29.07 3.22
C LEU A 290 22.68 -28.51 3.42
N ILE A 291 23.14 -28.44 4.66
CA ILE A 291 24.52 -28.07 5.00
C ILE A 291 25.25 -29.35 5.38
N ASN A 292 26.25 -29.73 4.59
CA ASN A 292 26.95 -31.01 4.77
C ASN A 292 25.98 -32.21 4.85
N ASN A 293 24.97 -32.23 3.98
CA ASN A 293 23.87 -33.22 3.94
C ASN A 293 22.96 -33.25 5.19
N VAL A 294 23.08 -32.28 6.09
CA VAL A 294 22.17 -32.13 7.24
C VAL A 294 21.16 -31.03 6.93
N PRO A 295 19.84 -31.30 7.07
CA PRO A 295 18.83 -30.26 6.96
C PRO A 295 19.00 -29.23 8.09
N THR A 296 19.38 -28.01 7.72
CA THR A 296 19.62 -26.90 8.65
C THR A 296 18.67 -25.76 8.35
N GLN A 297 17.99 -25.28 9.39
CA GLN A 297 17.06 -24.15 9.29
C GLN A 297 17.75 -22.84 9.61
N PHE A 298 17.37 -21.81 8.85
CA PHE A 298 17.85 -20.46 9.01
C PHE A 298 16.67 -19.49 8.99
N LEU A 299 16.77 -18.45 9.80
CA LEU A 299 15.94 -17.27 9.70
C LEU A 299 16.52 -16.37 8.61
N HIS A 300 15.69 -16.06 7.62
CA HIS A 300 15.88 -14.97 6.69
C HIS A 300 14.91 -13.87 7.10
N ILE A 301 15.44 -12.75 7.59
CA ILE A 301 14.61 -11.64 8.07
C ILE A 301 14.90 -10.43 7.20
N ASP A 302 13.83 -9.81 6.72
CA ASP A 302 13.86 -8.54 6.02
C ASP A 302 12.91 -7.56 6.72
N ALA A 303 13.36 -6.31 6.84
CA ALA A 303 12.57 -5.24 7.44
C ALA A 303 12.83 -3.93 6.73
N ASN A 304 11.80 -3.10 6.59
CA ASN A 304 11.92 -1.79 5.96
C ASN A 304 10.95 -0.76 6.54
N THR A 305 11.30 0.51 6.32
CA THR A 305 10.45 1.67 6.56
C THR A 305 10.25 2.44 5.27
N LEU A 306 9.00 2.66 4.90
CA LEU A 306 8.57 3.27 3.65
C LEU A 306 7.75 4.53 3.92
N GLN A 307 7.86 5.48 3.01
CA GLN A 307 7.06 6.71 2.97
C GLN A 307 6.10 6.67 1.79
N LEU A 308 4.87 7.14 2.02
CA LEU A 308 3.89 7.29 0.96
C LEU A 308 4.36 8.40 0.01
N VAL A 309 4.55 8.08 -1.26
CA VAL A 309 4.95 9.05 -2.30
C VAL A 309 3.81 9.36 -3.26
N GLU A 310 2.81 8.49 -3.31
CA GLU A 310 1.65 8.68 -4.17
C GLU A 310 0.44 7.92 -3.63
N THR A 311 -0.75 8.52 -3.72
CA THR A 311 -2.02 7.86 -3.38
C THR A 311 -3.14 8.30 -4.32
N PHE A 312 -4.32 7.72 -4.11
CA PHE A 312 -5.49 7.94 -4.94
C PHE A 312 -6.72 8.24 -4.07
N ALA A 313 -7.48 9.26 -4.43
CA ALA A 313 -8.73 9.63 -3.76
C ALA A 313 -9.91 9.54 -4.73
N GLN A 314 -10.97 8.83 -4.33
CA GLN A 314 -12.25 8.90 -5.03
C GLN A 314 -13.00 10.15 -4.57
N VAL A 315 -13.45 10.96 -5.53
CA VAL A 315 -14.19 12.21 -5.28
C VAL A 315 -15.58 12.07 -5.91
N ASN A 316 -16.60 11.93 -5.08
CA ASN A 316 -17.99 11.81 -5.51
C ASN A 316 -18.57 13.18 -5.86
N ALA A 317 -19.35 13.27 -6.93
CA ALA A 317 -19.91 14.54 -7.40
C ALA A 317 -20.97 15.11 -6.45
N ASN A 318 -21.61 14.27 -5.65
CA ASN A 318 -22.71 14.65 -4.76
C ASN A 318 -22.27 14.94 -3.31
N GLN A 319 -20.96 15.12 -3.05
CA GLN A 319 -20.43 15.36 -1.72
C GLN A 319 -19.52 16.60 -1.70
N PRO A 320 -19.72 17.56 -0.78
CA PRO A 320 -18.84 18.71 -0.64
C PRO A 320 -17.54 18.31 0.08
N TRP A 321 -16.44 18.99 -0.26
CA TRP A 321 -15.15 18.98 0.45
C TRP A 321 -14.73 17.64 1.08
N GLN A 322 -14.48 16.65 0.24
CA GLN A 322 -14.09 15.30 0.66
C GLN A 322 -12.62 15.29 1.10
N ASN A 323 -12.36 14.82 2.32
CA ASN A 323 -10.99 14.69 2.84
C ASN A 323 -10.25 13.56 2.11
N THR A 324 -9.04 13.85 1.63
CA THR A 324 -8.19 12.87 0.93
C THR A 324 -7.37 11.99 1.87
N GLY A 325 -7.30 12.34 3.16
CA GLY A 325 -6.38 11.73 4.13
C GLY A 325 -4.95 12.29 4.05
N VAL A 326 -4.68 13.17 3.08
CA VAL A 326 -3.37 13.77 2.87
C VAL A 326 -3.30 15.14 3.55
N THR A 327 -2.23 15.38 4.30
CA THR A 327 -1.95 16.67 4.95
C THR A 327 -0.85 17.41 4.20
N VAL A 328 -1.14 18.61 3.71
CA VAL A 328 -0.15 19.50 3.11
C VAL A 328 0.65 20.18 4.22
N GLN A 329 1.97 20.18 4.07
CA GLN A 329 2.89 20.86 4.99
C GLN A 329 3.51 22.09 4.33
N PRO A 330 3.81 23.16 5.08
CA PRO A 330 4.53 24.30 4.53
C PRO A 330 5.86 23.86 3.90
N GLY A 331 6.10 24.23 2.65
CA GLY A 331 7.32 23.89 1.92
C GLY A 331 7.32 22.51 1.23
N ASN A 332 6.32 21.67 1.47
CA ASN A 332 6.15 20.37 0.82
C ASN A 332 4.84 20.37 0.03
N PRO A 333 4.83 20.98 -1.17
CA PRO A 333 3.62 21.12 -1.93
C PRO A 333 3.27 19.82 -2.64
N ILE A 334 1.98 19.52 -2.70
CA ILE A 334 1.44 18.25 -3.22
C ILE A 334 0.93 18.47 -4.64
N THR A 335 1.16 17.51 -5.53
CA THR A 335 0.68 17.59 -6.91
C THR A 335 -0.57 16.73 -7.08
N VAL A 336 -1.64 17.33 -7.60
CA VAL A 336 -2.95 16.69 -7.80
C VAL A 336 -3.28 16.64 -9.29
N SER A 337 -3.75 15.50 -9.77
CA SER A 337 -4.15 15.31 -11.17
C SER A 337 -5.33 14.36 -11.31
N TYR A 338 -6.12 14.55 -12.36
CA TYR A 338 -7.16 13.61 -12.74
C TYR A 338 -6.55 12.28 -13.20
N ALA A 339 -7.08 11.16 -12.72
CA ALA A 339 -6.66 9.83 -13.14
C ALA A 339 -7.70 9.16 -14.04
N SER A 340 -8.96 9.08 -13.58
CA SER A 340 -10.06 8.46 -14.34
C SER A 340 -11.43 8.80 -13.74
N GLY A 341 -12.49 8.22 -14.30
CA GLY A 341 -13.87 8.45 -13.88
C GLY A 341 -14.51 9.63 -14.60
N LEU A 342 -15.83 9.73 -14.49
CA LEU A 342 -16.61 10.80 -15.08
C LEU A 342 -17.71 11.20 -14.11
N TRP A 343 -18.12 12.46 -14.16
CA TRP A 343 -19.21 12.98 -13.36
C TRP A 343 -19.99 14.08 -14.06
N THR A 344 -21.09 14.53 -13.46
CA THR A 344 -21.76 15.77 -13.83
C THR A 344 -22.27 16.50 -12.59
N ALA A 345 -22.20 17.82 -12.65
CA ALA A 345 -22.87 18.77 -11.76
C ALA A 345 -24.34 19.02 -12.12
N ASP A 346 -24.81 18.53 -13.27
CA ASP A 346 -26.17 18.76 -13.75
C ASP A 346 -26.45 17.78 -14.92
N PRO A 347 -27.35 16.79 -14.76
CA PRO A 347 -27.69 15.84 -15.82
C PRO A 347 -28.39 16.46 -17.03
N ALA A 348 -28.86 17.70 -16.96
CA ALA A 348 -29.50 18.39 -18.08
C ALA A 348 -28.49 19.05 -19.03
N VAL A 349 -27.20 19.11 -18.68
CA VAL A 349 -26.17 19.73 -19.53
C VAL A 349 -25.28 18.73 -20.23
N ASN A 350 -24.49 19.21 -21.20
CA ASN A 350 -23.63 18.38 -22.03
C ASN A 350 -24.40 17.21 -22.70
N ASN A 351 -25.66 17.47 -23.07
CA ASN A 351 -26.60 16.46 -23.60
C ASN A 351 -26.77 15.23 -22.68
N GLY A 352 -26.66 15.43 -21.36
CA GLY A 352 -26.73 14.36 -20.36
C GLY A 352 -25.46 13.52 -20.22
N ASN A 353 -24.40 13.84 -20.97
CA ASN A 353 -23.13 13.12 -20.87
C ASN A 353 -22.33 13.59 -19.66
N LEU A 354 -21.77 12.63 -18.93
CA LEU A 354 -20.77 12.89 -17.90
C LEU A 354 -19.46 13.39 -18.53
N TYR A 355 -18.67 14.14 -17.77
CA TYR A 355 -17.41 14.75 -18.18
C TYR A 355 -16.30 14.50 -17.16
N GLY A 356 -15.07 14.76 -17.59
CA GLY A 356 -13.87 14.64 -16.75
C GLY A 356 -13.69 15.81 -15.80
N ALA A 357 -12.49 15.92 -15.24
CA ALA A 357 -12.21 16.89 -14.18
C ALA A 357 -12.17 18.35 -14.65
N ASP A 358 -12.07 18.63 -15.96
CA ASP A 358 -12.16 20.00 -16.50
C ASP A 358 -13.57 20.61 -16.44
N GLY A 359 -14.60 19.83 -16.08
CA GLY A 359 -15.98 20.28 -15.97
C GLY A 359 -16.73 20.32 -17.30
N ALA A 360 -17.92 20.90 -17.28
CA ALA A 360 -18.76 21.04 -18.46
C ALA A 360 -18.14 22.07 -19.45
N PRO A 361 -17.91 21.70 -20.72
CA PRO A 361 -17.09 22.49 -21.65
C PRO A 361 -17.66 23.87 -22.02
N ASP A 362 -18.98 24.06 -21.91
CA ASP A 362 -19.65 25.28 -22.38
C ASP A 362 -20.28 26.10 -21.24
N ILE A 363 -19.95 25.81 -19.98
CA ILE A 363 -20.60 26.44 -18.83
C ILE A 363 -19.55 26.98 -17.87
N ILE A 364 -19.32 28.28 -17.94
CA ILE A 364 -18.50 29.02 -16.98
C ILE A 364 -19.41 29.59 -15.88
N VAL A 365 -19.09 29.31 -14.62
CA VAL A 365 -19.86 29.82 -13.49
C VAL A 365 -19.40 31.23 -13.13
N THR A 366 -20.35 32.15 -12.97
CA THR A 366 -20.09 33.53 -12.56
C THR A 366 -20.80 33.90 -11.26
N GLN A 367 -21.65 33.00 -10.74
CA GLN A 367 -22.45 33.21 -9.55
C GLN A 367 -21.57 33.18 -8.28
N PRO A 368 -21.76 34.09 -7.31
CA PRO A 368 -20.89 34.21 -6.15
C PRO A 368 -21.01 33.09 -5.11
N GLY A 369 -22.08 32.30 -5.13
CA GLY A 369 -22.22 31.14 -4.23
C GLY A 369 -21.46 29.89 -4.69
N TYR A 370 -20.84 29.91 -5.87
CA TYR A 370 -19.94 28.83 -6.30
C TYR A 370 -18.57 28.94 -5.62
N PRO A 371 -17.91 27.82 -5.27
CA PRO A 371 -16.60 27.84 -4.64
C PRO A 371 -15.53 28.60 -5.42
N ILE A 372 -15.53 28.47 -6.75
CA ILE A 372 -14.64 29.19 -7.65
C ILE A 372 -15.45 29.75 -8.83
N GLN A 373 -15.37 31.06 -9.03
CA GLN A 373 -15.95 31.77 -10.17
C GLN A 373 -14.98 31.80 -11.37
N ASN A 374 -15.53 32.03 -12.56
CA ASN A 374 -14.80 32.15 -13.83
C ASN A 374 -14.06 30.87 -14.26
N VAL A 375 -14.55 29.71 -13.82
CA VAL A 375 -14.07 28.38 -14.24
C VAL A 375 -15.28 27.53 -14.64
N HIS A 376 -15.06 26.37 -15.25
CA HIS A 376 -16.18 25.53 -15.65
C HIS A 376 -17.00 25.03 -14.45
N ARG A 377 -18.31 24.96 -14.62
CA ARG A 377 -19.20 24.21 -13.72
C ARG A 377 -18.79 22.75 -13.76
N GLY A 378 -18.70 22.12 -12.60
CA GLY A 378 -18.34 20.71 -12.52
C GLY A 378 -16.85 20.43 -12.62
N ALA A 379 -15.98 21.45 -12.65
CA ALA A 379 -14.53 21.24 -12.62
C ALA A 379 -14.08 20.69 -11.25
N LEU A 380 -13.01 19.89 -11.23
CA LEU A 380 -12.37 19.45 -9.99
C LEU A 380 -11.64 20.62 -9.35
N ILE A 381 -11.92 20.84 -8.06
CA ILE A 381 -11.29 21.88 -7.25
C ILE A 381 -10.77 21.30 -5.94
N GLY A 382 -9.76 21.97 -5.38
CA GLY A 382 -9.16 21.60 -4.11
C GLY A 382 -9.13 22.76 -3.14
N LYS A 383 -8.97 22.45 -1.86
CA LYS A 383 -8.57 23.41 -0.83
C LYS A 383 -7.67 22.74 0.19
N VAL A 384 -6.79 23.53 0.81
CA VAL A 384 -5.92 23.06 1.88
C VAL A 384 -6.36 23.68 3.19
N GLY A 385 -6.79 22.85 4.15
CA GLY A 385 -7.37 23.33 5.41
C GLY A 385 -8.55 24.27 5.15
N ASN A 386 -8.50 25.46 5.77
CA ASN A 386 -9.52 26.50 5.63
C ASN A 386 -9.13 27.59 4.61
N ASN A 387 -8.10 27.36 3.79
CA ASN A 387 -7.68 28.34 2.78
C ASN A 387 -8.67 28.42 1.61
N ALA A 388 -8.50 29.48 0.80
CA ALA A 388 -9.28 29.65 -0.43
C ALA A 388 -9.10 28.46 -1.38
N PRO A 389 -10.18 28.03 -2.06
CA PRO A 389 -10.11 26.92 -3.00
C PRO A 389 -9.33 27.31 -4.28
N PHE A 390 -8.81 26.30 -4.97
CA PHE A 390 -8.05 26.45 -6.21
C PHE A 390 -8.53 25.45 -7.28
N LEU A 391 -8.43 25.85 -8.54
CA LEU A 391 -8.78 25.01 -9.68
C LEU A 391 -7.72 23.92 -9.87
N ILE A 392 -8.17 22.68 -10.04
CA ILE A 392 -7.29 21.55 -10.42
C ILE A 392 -7.58 21.16 -11.87
N GLY A 393 -8.85 21.02 -12.25
CA GLY A 393 -9.21 20.50 -13.57
C GLY A 393 -8.64 19.11 -13.79
N ASN A 394 -8.21 18.80 -15.01
CA ASN A 394 -7.45 17.60 -15.32
C ASN A 394 -6.04 17.56 -14.71
N GLY A 395 -5.51 18.72 -14.28
CA GLY A 395 -4.16 18.83 -13.73
C GLY A 395 -3.04 18.51 -14.73
N PRO A 396 -1.80 18.27 -14.25
CA PRO A 396 -1.38 18.32 -12.85
C PRO A 396 -1.34 19.76 -12.30
N VAL A 397 -1.79 19.95 -11.06
CA VAL A 397 -1.70 21.22 -10.32
C VAL A 397 -1.08 21.00 -8.96
N THR A 398 -0.15 21.87 -8.58
CA THR A 398 0.50 21.87 -7.26
C THR A 398 -0.30 22.71 -6.26
N THR A 399 -0.44 22.22 -5.02
CA THR A 399 -1.13 22.97 -3.95
C THR A 399 -0.51 24.36 -3.75
N PRO A 400 -1.30 25.41 -3.49
CA PRO A 400 -0.77 26.76 -3.37
C PRO A 400 0.33 26.90 -2.31
N ALA A 401 1.37 27.66 -2.62
CA ALA A 401 2.54 27.81 -1.76
C ALA A 401 2.17 28.38 -0.38
N GLY A 402 2.83 27.85 0.66
CA GLY A 402 2.67 28.30 2.04
C GLY A 402 1.39 27.83 2.74
N GLN A 403 0.48 27.14 2.05
CA GLN A 403 -0.70 26.55 2.69
C GLN A 403 -0.33 25.30 3.50
N SER A 404 -1.11 25.03 4.54
CA SER A 404 -0.99 23.81 5.36
C SER A 404 -2.35 23.35 5.86
N GLY A 405 -2.46 22.04 6.09
CA GLY A 405 -3.69 21.39 6.54
C GLY A 405 -4.15 20.28 5.61
N ALA A 406 -5.30 19.68 5.93
CA ALA A 406 -5.87 18.59 5.14
C ALA A 406 -6.20 19.04 3.71
N LEU A 407 -5.79 18.25 2.72
CA LEU A 407 -6.21 18.42 1.34
C LEU A 407 -7.63 17.88 1.18
N GLN A 408 -8.55 18.75 0.77
CA GLN A 408 -9.94 18.39 0.48
C GLN A 408 -10.25 18.66 -1.00
N LEU A 409 -11.01 17.77 -1.62
CA LEU A 409 -11.39 17.86 -3.02
C LEU A 409 -12.92 17.88 -3.17
N CYS A 410 -13.42 18.60 -4.16
CA CYS A 410 -14.82 18.50 -4.56
C CYS A 410 -15.05 18.94 -6.01
N ILE A 411 -16.29 18.76 -6.46
CA ILE A 411 -16.79 19.35 -7.69
C ILE A 411 -17.02 20.86 -7.49
N ASN A 412 -16.73 21.68 -8.51
CA ASN A 412 -17.07 23.10 -8.52
C ASN A 412 -18.55 23.26 -8.88
N ASP A 413 -19.38 23.23 -7.85
CA ASP A 413 -20.82 23.36 -8.00
C ASP A 413 -21.44 24.17 -6.86
N ASP A 414 -22.75 24.42 -6.94
CA ASP A 414 -23.54 25.11 -5.94
C ASP A 414 -23.69 24.28 -4.66
N LEU A 415 -22.64 24.29 -3.84
CA LEU A 415 -22.52 23.44 -2.65
C LEU A 415 -23.65 23.66 -1.62
N ASN A 416 -24.31 24.82 -1.66
CA ASN A 416 -25.34 25.24 -0.72
C ASN A 416 -26.75 25.24 -1.34
N ALA A 417 -26.91 24.83 -2.59
CA ALA A 417 -28.17 24.87 -3.33
C ALA A 417 -28.81 26.28 -3.39
N GLU A 418 -28.00 27.33 -3.59
CA GLU A 418 -28.44 28.72 -3.73
C GLU A 418 -29.14 29.02 -5.06
N TYR A 419 -28.80 28.31 -6.13
CA TYR A 419 -29.22 28.57 -7.52
C TYR A 419 -29.90 27.37 -8.20
N GLY A 420 -30.04 26.24 -7.50
CA GLY A 420 -30.61 25.02 -8.06
C GLY A 420 -30.71 23.87 -7.06
N LEU A 421 -30.54 22.64 -7.55
CA LEU A 421 -30.54 21.43 -6.72
C LEU A 421 -29.20 21.21 -5.99
N GLY A 422 -28.21 22.05 -6.26
CA GLY A 422 -26.86 21.94 -5.70
C GLY A 422 -26.27 20.57 -5.99
N LEU A 423 -25.76 19.90 -4.97
CA LEU A 423 -25.14 18.58 -5.13
C LEU A 423 -26.13 17.41 -5.31
N ALA A 424 -27.44 17.64 -5.19
CA ALA A 424 -28.42 16.58 -5.08
C ALA A 424 -28.69 15.83 -6.39
N ASP A 425 -28.50 16.48 -7.54
CA ASP A 425 -28.62 15.91 -8.88
C ASP A 425 -27.28 15.53 -9.51
N ASN A 426 -26.18 15.68 -8.77
CA ASN A 426 -24.86 15.32 -9.24
C ASN A 426 -24.69 13.80 -9.33
N ILE A 427 -24.09 13.35 -10.44
CA ILE A 427 -23.93 11.91 -10.73
C ILE A 427 -22.47 11.62 -11.02
N GLY A 428 -21.99 10.48 -10.52
CA GLY A 428 -20.67 9.96 -10.83
C GLY A 428 -19.59 10.40 -9.85
N SER A 429 -18.36 10.06 -10.19
CA SER A 429 -17.19 10.27 -9.35
C SER A 429 -15.91 10.27 -10.18
N LEU A 430 -14.88 10.94 -9.67
CA LEU A 430 -13.54 10.92 -10.25
C LEU A 430 -12.59 10.13 -9.35
N GLN A 431 -11.65 9.43 -9.98
CA GLN A 431 -10.43 8.98 -9.32
C GLN A 431 -9.36 10.06 -9.53
N VAL A 432 -8.83 10.58 -8.43
CA VAL A 432 -7.82 11.64 -8.41
C VAL A 432 -6.50 11.07 -7.91
N ARG A 433 -5.42 11.34 -8.63
CA ARG A 433 -4.04 10.99 -8.28
C ARG A 433 -3.41 12.12 -7.47
N ILE A 434 -2.76 11.77 -6.37
CA ILE A 434 -2.12 12.69 -5.43
C ILE A 434 -0.67 12.25 -5.23
N LYS A 435 0.28 13.06 -5.70
CA LYS A 435 1.73 12.83 -5.55
C LYS A 435 2.28 13.75 -4.46
N LEU A 436 2.91 13.16 -3.43
CA LEU A 436 3.34 13.82 -2.20
C LEU A 436 4.71 14.47 -2.33
#